data_AF-A0A3A6NCG6-F1
#
_entry.id   AF-A0A3A6NCG6-F1
#
_cell.length_a   1.000
_cell.length_b   1.000
_cell.length_c   1.000
_cell.angle_alpha   90.00
_cell.angle_beta   90.00
_cell.angle_gamma   90.00
#
_symmetry.space_group_name_H-M   'P 1'
#
loop_
_entity.id
_entity.type
_entity.pdbx_description
1 polymer ?
#
loop_
_entity_poly.entity_id
_entity_poly.type
_entity_poly.pdbx_seq_one_letter_code
_entity_poly.pdbx_strand_id
1 'polypeptide(L)'
;MMNAGRKFTVLLTMAGLVLMGAYPLQARQVVHYKFLVESEDTRSCIDCHYRQEDDDKNNRCPKNCMVDPASSHPVAKKYPPRGKEKEYIPLKELRKTGLIRLEAGKVTCISCHDVANNIEYHTVVEDRGTHLCKLCHIR
;
A
#
# COMPACT_ATOMS: atom_id res chain seq x y z
N MET A 1 -29.66 56.05 19.34
CA MET A 1 -30.24 54.93 18.57
C MET A 1 -29.13 54.25 17.78
N MET A 2 -29.15 52.91 17.77
CA MET A 2 -28.52 51.99 16.80
C MET A 2 -27.02 51.65 16.97
N ASN A 3 -26.87 50.60 17.77
CA ASN A 3 -25.80 49.59 17.84
C ASN A 3 -25.56 48.94 16.45
N ALA A 4 -24.38 49.11 15.84
CA ALA A 4 -24.06 48.49 14.53
C ALA A 4 -22.62 47.93 14.43
N GLY A 5 -21.91 47.78 15.54
CA GLY A 5 -20.46 47.48 15.53
C GLY A 5 -20.06 46.02 15.80
N ARG A 6 -20.98 45.06 15.86
CA ARG A 6 -20.68 43.71 16.42
C ARG A 6 -21.22 42.54 15.59
N LYS A 7 -21.23 42.65 14.26
CA LYS A 7 -21.63 41.53 13.39
C LYS A 7 -20.63 41.15 12.29
N PHE A 8 -19.59 41.96 12.04
CA PHE A 8 -18.68 41.71 10.92
C PHE A 8 -17.42 40.90 11.27
N THR A 9 -17.06 40.77 12.54
CA THR A 9 -15.79 40.12 12.92
C THR A 9 -15.86 38.61 13.09
N VAL A 10 -17.06 38.00 13.12
CA VAL A 10 -17.21 36.55 13.36
C VAL A 10 -17.23 35.73 12.07
N LEU A 11 -17.44 36.34 10.90
CA LEU A 11 -17.53 35.62 9.63
C LEU A 11 -16.18 35.33 8.97
N LEU A 12 -15.11 36.02 9.36
CA LEU A 12 -13.78 35.85 8.74
C LEU A 12 -12.94 34.71 9.33
N THR A 13 -13.25 34.21 10.53
CA THR A 13 -12.50 33.10 11.14
C THR A 13 -12.92 31.72 10.64
N MET A 14 -14.10 31.57 10.03
CA MET A 14 -14.58 30.31 9.46
C MET A 14 -14.10 30.03 8.02
N ALA A 15 -13.61 31.04 7.30
CA ALA A 15 -13.12 30.87 5.93
C ALA A 15 -11.64 30.45 5.85
N GLY A 16 -10.84 30.68 6.90
CA GLY A 16 -9.40 30.38 6.92
C GLY A 16 -9.03 28.90 7.12
N LEU A 17 -9.97 28.08 7.59
CA LEU A 17 -9.71 26.67 7.95
C LEU A 17 -9.91 25.67 6.79
N VAL A 18 -10.47 26.11 5.66
CA VAL A 18 -10.80 25.21 4.54
C VAL A 18 -9.62 25.03 3.58
N LEU A 19 -8.62 25.92 3.59
CA LEU A 19 -7.54 25.92 2.59
C LEU A 19 -6.26 25.18 2.99
N MET A 20 -6.15 24.66 4.22
CA MET A 20 -4.95 23.92 4.66
C MET A 20 -5.15 22.40 4.86
N GLY A 21 -6.33 21.87 4.54
CA GLY A 21 -6.69 20.48 4.86
C GLY A 21 -6.74 19.49 3.69
N ALA A 22 -6.59 19.94 2.44
CA ALA A 22 -6.73 19.08 1.27
C ALA A 22 -5.37 18.69 0.67
N TYR A 23 -4.49 18.10 1.47
CA TYR A 23 -3.49 17.20 0.86
C TYR A 23 -4.28 16.00 0.35
N PRO A 24 -4.22 15.65 -0.95
CA PRO A 24 -4.92 14.48 -1.42
C PRO A 24 -4.30 13.27 -0.70
N LEU A 25 -5.03 12.70 0.25
CA LEU A 25 -4.82 11.36 0.80
C LEU A 25 -5.08 10.28 -0.26
N GLN A 26 -5.00 10.63 -1.54
CA GLN A 26 -5.29 9.73 -2.64
C GLN A 26 -4.06 8.88 -2.86
N ALA A 27 -4.27 7.56 -2.86
CA ALA A 27 -3.24 6.62 -3.25
C ALA A 27 -2.75 6.95 -4.66
N ARG A 28 -1.49 6.60 -4.93
CA ARG A 28 -0.88 6.89 -6.23
C ARG A 28 -1.56 6.01 -7.29
N GLN A 29 -2.03 6.66 -8.34
CA GLN A 29 -2.64 5.99 -9.50
C GLN A 29 -1.55 5.55 -10.49
N VAL A 30 -1.59 4.29 -10.93
CA VAL A 30 -0.62 3.70 -11.87
C VAL A 30 -1.36 2.92 -12.95
N VAL A 31 -0.88 2.99 -14.20
CA VAL A 31 -1.40 2.15 -15.28
C VAL A 31 -0.73 0.79 -15.22
N HIS A 32 -1.52 -0.26 -15.00
CA HIS A 32 -1.07 -1.65 -14.93
C HIS A 32 -1.92 -2.51 -15.87
N TYR A 33 -1.30 -3.13 -16.88
CA TYR A 33 -1.97 -3.92 -17.93
C TYR A 33 -3.23 -3.26 -18.53
N LYS A 34 -3.12 -1.96 -18.86
CA LYS A 34 -4.19 -1.11 -19.43
C LYS A 34 -5.31 -0.70 -18.47
N PHE A 35 -5.20 -1.04 -17.19
CA PHE A 35 -6.12 -0.57 -16.15
C PHE A 35 -5.43 0.50 -15.31
N LEU A 36 -6.21 1.47 -14.85
CA LEU A 36 -5.76 2.44 -13.86
C LEU A 36 -6.03 1.83 -12.48
N VAL A 37 -4.99 1.69 -11.65
CA VAL A 37 -5.06 1.05 -10.33
C VAL A 37 -4.44 1.92 -9.25
N GLU A 38 -4.97 1.81 -8.03
CA GLU A 38 -4.38 2.40 -6.83
C GLU A 38 -3.18 1.56 -6.38
N SER A 39 -1.96 2.09 -6.50
CA SER A 39 -0.72 1.32 -6.27
C SER A 39 -0.43 1.00 -4.81
N GLU A 40 -1.16 1.62 -3.89
CA GLU A 40 -0.89 1.55 -2.45
C GLU A 40 -2.05 0.91 -1.66
N ASP A 41 -3.07 0.39 -2.34
CA ASP A 41 -4.20 -0.27 -1.71
C ASP A 41 -4.12 -1.79 -1.90
N THR A 42 -3.91 -2.51 -0.80
CA THR A 42 -3.87 -3.97 -0.78
C THR A 42 -5.17 -4.58 -1.32
N ARG A 43 -6.32 -3.93 -1.10
CA ARG A 43 -7.62 -4.45 -1.54
C ARG A 43 -7.76 -4.44 -3.06
N SER A 44 -7.32 -3.36 -3.70
CA SER A 44 -7.24 -3.27 -5.16
C SER A 44 -6.41 -4.40 -5.77
N CYS A 45 -5.32 -4.82 -5.11
CA CYS A 45 -4.55 -5.99 -5.56
C CYS A 45 -5.36 -7.29 -5.47
N ILE A 46 -6.06 -7.52 -4.36
CA ILE A 46 -6.85 -8.74 -4.11
C ILE A 46 -8.02 -8.83 -5.09
N ASP A 47 -8.71 -7.72 -5.36
CA ASP A 47 -9.90 -7.69 -6.23
C ASP A 47 -9.59 -8.14 -7.68
N CYS A 48 -8.33 -8.05 -8.10
CA CYS A 48 -7.85 -8.49 -9.41
C CYS A 48 -7.01 -9.78 -9.37
N HIS A 49 -6.13 -9.98 -8.40
CA HIS A 49 -5.16 -11.08 -8.39
C HIS A 49 -5.57 -12.29 -7.56
N TYR A 50 -6.57 -12.18 -6.69
CA TYR A 50 -7.06 -13.31 -5.92
C TYR A 50 -8.19 -14.02 -6.69
N ARG A 51 -7.97 -15.30 -6.99
CA ARG A 51 -8.94 -16.13 -7.73
C ARG A 51 -10.26 -16.23 -6.93
N GLN A 52 -11.35 -15.72 -7.49
CA GLN A 52 -12.69 -16.19 -7.16
C GLN A 52 -13.07 -17.27 -8.18
N GLU A 53 -13.61 -18.38 -7.71
CA GLU A 53 -14.22 -19.40 -8.58
C GLU A 53 -15.32 -18.69 -9.40
N ASP A 54 -15.29 -18.86 -10.72
CA ASP A 54 -16.22 -18.25 -11.70
C ASP A 54 -16.09 -16.76 -12.04
N ASP A 55 -14.90 -16.16 -11.88
CA ASP A 55 -14.70 -14.76 -12.28
C ASP A 55 -14.20 -14.59 -13.73
N ASP A 56 -15.06 -13.99 -14.57
CA ASP A 56 -14.77 -13.47 -15.91
C ASP A 56 -13.68 -12.39 -15.92
N LYS A 57 -13.24 -11.90 -14.75
CA LYS A 57 -12.00 -11.12 -14.57
C LYS A 57 -10.73 -11.82 -15.05
N ASN A 58 -10.72 -13.16 -15.18
CA ASN A 58 -9.56 -13.88 -15.74
C ASN A 58 -9.21 -13.47 -17.18
N ASN A 59 -10.14 -12.85 -17.93
CA ASN A 59 -9.86 -12.34 -19.28
C ASN A 59 -9.07 -11.02 -19.28
N ARG A 60 -8.90 -10.36 -18.13
CA ARG A 60 -8.19 -9.07 -18.01
C ARG A 60 -6.68 -9.23 -17.85
N CYS A 61 -6.21 -10.45 -17.60
CA CYS A 61 -4.86 -10.70 -17.13
C CYS A 61 -4.11 -11.73 -18.01
N PRO A 62 -2.77 -11.62 -18.14
CA PRO A 62 -1.95 -12.66 -18.77
C PRO A 62 -2.01 -14.00 -18.02
N LYS A 63 -1.56 -15.07 -18.67
CA LYS A 63 -1.31 -16.36 -17.99
C LYS A 63 -0.35 -16.15 -16.81
N ASN A 64 -0.64 -16.78 -15.66
CA ASN A 64 0.13 -16.67 -14.40
C ASN A 64 0.02 -15.32 -13.66
N CYS A 65 -1.02 -14.53 -13.92
CA CYS A 65 -1.27 -13.29 -13.17
C CYS A 65 -1.93 -13.53 -11.79
N MET A 66 -2.66 -14.64 -11.63
CA MET A 66 -3.37 -14.94 -10.39
C MET A 66 -2.40 -15.41 -9.31
N VAL A 67 -2.57 -14.87 -8.11
CA VAL A 67 -1.83 -15.25 -6.91
C VAL A 67 -2.54 -16.42 -6.27
N ASP A 68 -1.85 -17.55 -6.14
CA ASP A 68 -2.32 -18.68 -5.34
C ASP A 68 -1.91 -18.47 -3.87
N PRO A 69 -2.88 -18.34 -2.94
CA PRO A 69 -2.59 -18.14 -1.52
C PRO A 69 -1.78 -19.28 -0.89
N ALA A 70 -1.86 -20.50 -1.43
CA ALA A 70 -1.19 -21.67 -0.87
C ALA A 70 0.32 -21.70 -1.22
N SER A 71 0.70 -21.13 -2.36
CA SER A 71 2.09 -21.08 -2.82
C SER A 71 2.77 -19.72 -2.62
N SER A 72 2.02 -18.70 -2.17
CA SER A 72 2.52 -17.34 -1.98
C SER A 72 2.94 -17.04 -0.55
N HIS A 73 3.81 -16.02 -0.38
CA HIS A 73 4.19 -15.56 0.95
C HIS A 73 2.96 -15.06 1.73
N PRO A 74 2.78 -15.41 3.01
CA PRO A 74 1.64 -14.96 3.80
C PRO A 74 1.54 -13.44 3.89
N VAL A 75 0.37 -12.91 3.52
CA VAL A 75 0.01 -11.48 3.66
C VAL A 75 -1.04 -11.26 4.77
N ALA A 76 -1.31 -10.00 5.10
CA ALA A 76 -2.16 -9.54 6.20
C ALA A 76 -1.71 -10.01 7.59
N LYS A 77 -0.42 -10.34 7.76
CA LYS A 77 0.19 -10.76 9.03
C LYS A 77 0.93 -9.61 9.69
N LYS A 78 0.86 -9.50 11.02
CA LYS A 78 1.65 -8.51 11.78
C LYS A 78 3.15 -8.74 11.60
N TYR A 79 3.90 -7.65 11.52
CA TYR A 79 5.35 -7.66 11.44
C TYR A 79 6.01 -7.04 12.69
N PRO A 80 7.04 -7.69 13.26
CA PRO A 80 7.35 -9.11 13.08
C PRO A 80 6.22 -10.00 13.65
N PRO A 81 6.16 -11.28 13.27
CA PRO A 81 5.25 -12.22 13.93
C PRO A 81 5.57 -12.36 15.42
N ARG A 82 4.52 -12.39 16.26
CA ARG A 82 4.65 -12.49 17.71
C ARG A 82 5.43 -13.76 18.09
N GLY A 83 6.45 -13.61 18.94
CA GLY A 83 7.29 -14.71 19.42
C GLY A 83 8.39 -15.13 18.44
N LYS A 84 8.51 -14.48 17.28
CA LYS A 84 9.57 -14.71 16.29
C LYS A 84 10.47 -13.50 16.09
N GLU A 85 10.42 -12.48 16.94
CA GLU A 85 11.07 -11.18 16.75
C GLU A 85 12.59 -11.29 16.48
N LYS A 86 13.26 -12.33 16.99
CA LYS A 86 14.69 -12.58 16.79
C LYS A 86 15.06 -13.14 15.41
N GLU A 87 14.08 -13.55 14.61
CA GLU A 87 14.26 -14.06 13.25
C GLU A 87 14.08 -12.97 12.18
N TYR A 88 13.62 -11.78 12.59
CA TYR A 88 13.24 -10.69 11.68
C TYR A 88 14.02 -9.41 11.97
N ILE A 89 14.24 -8.62 10.93
CA ILE A 89 14.84 -7.30 11.04
C ILE A 89 13.92 -6.42 11.93
N PRO A 90 14.46 -5.73 12.95
CA PRO A 90 13.65 -4.86 13.80
C PRO A 90 12.94 -3.77 12.99
N LEU A 91 11.70 -3.43 13.35
CA LEU A 91 10.87 -2.47 12.61
C LEU A 91 11.57 -1.13 12.34
N LYS A 92 12.37 -0.64 13.29
CA LYS A 92 13.15 0.59 13.13
C LYS A 92 14.19 0.48 12.02
N GLU A 93 14.89 -0.64 11.93
CA GLU A 93 15.89 -0.90 10.89
C GLU A 93 15.23 -1.19 9.55
N LEU A 94 14.14 -1.96 9.54
CA LEU A 94 13.35 -2.21 8.33
C LEU A 94 12.89 -0.89 7.68
N ARG A 95 12.38 0.05 8.47
CA ARG A 95 11.93 1.37 7.99
C ARG A 95 13.06 2.21 7.40
N LYS A 96 14.31 2.05 7.85
CA LYS A 96 15.46 2.78 7.28
C LYS A 96 15.76 2.35 5.84
N THR A 97 15.36 1.15 5.43
CA THR A 97 15.53 0.71 4.03
C THR A 97 14.72 1.57 3.07
N GLY A 98 13.55 2.06 3.50
CA GLY A 98 12.59 2.74 2.62
C GLY A 98 11.94 1.83 1.58
N LEU A 99 12.29 0.54 1.52
CA LEU A 99 11.85 -0.40 0.49
C LEU A 99 10.58 -1.15 0.91
N ILE A 100 10.53 -1.62 2.15
CA ILE A 100 9.38 -2.40 2.65
C ILE A 100 8.34 -1.47 3.28
N ARG A 101 7.12 -1.49 2.73
CA ARG A 101 5.98 -0.73 3.26
C ARG A 101 5.07 -1.65 4.08
N LEU A 102 4.79 -1.28 5.33
CA LEU A 102 3.88 -2.04 6.20
C LEU A 102 2.57 -1.27 6.41
N GLU A 103 1.47 -1.82 5.92
CA GLU A 103 0.14 -1.25 6.10
C GLU A 103 -0.38 -1.60 7.51
N ALA A 104 -0.61 -0.58 8.35
CA ALA A 104 -1.01 -0.77 9.76
C ALA A 104 -0.12 -1.77 10.54
N GLY A 105 1.18 -1.80 10.24
CA GLY A 105 2.14 -2.72 10.86
C GLY A 105 2.02 -4.18 10.40
N LYS A 106 1.36 -4.43 9.27
CA LYS A 106 1.21 -5.74 8.65
C LYS A 106 1.99 -5.82 7.33
N VAL A 107 2.46 -7.02 7.02
CA VAL A 107 2.92 -7.37 5.67
C VAL A 107 1.71 -7.51 4.78
N THR A 108 1.71 -6.85 3.63
CA THR A 108 0.66 -6.91 2.61
C THR A 108 1.29 -7.03 1.20
N CYS A 109 0.48 -7.01 0.14
CA CYS A 109 0.96 -7.06 -1.24
C CYS A 109 1.99 -5.95 -1.51
N ILE A 110 1.70 -4.73 -1.05
CA ILE A 110 2.53 -3.54 -1.24
C ILE A 110 3.82 -3.55 -0.42
N SER A 111 4.00 -4.52 0.48
CA SER A 111 5.26 -4.67 1.22
C SER A 111 6.38 -5.15 0.32
N CYS A 112 6.06 -5.97 -0.68
CA CYS A 112 7.03 -6.59 -1.57
C CYS A 112 6.90 -6.10 -3.01
N HIS A 113 5.70 -5.64 -3.39
CA HIS A 113 5.39 -5.20 -4.73
C HIS A 113 5.13 -3.69 -4.77
N ASP A 114 5.75 -3.01 -5.74
CA ASP A 114 5.42 -1.66 -6.16
C ASP A 114 5.09 -1.70 -7.65
N VAL A 115 3.80 -1.58 -8.00
CA VAL A 115 3.33 -1.65 -9.39
C VAL A 115 3.88 -0.53 -10.27
N ALA A 116 4.44 0.54 -9.69
CA ALA A 116 5.17 1.55 -10.44
C ALA A 116 6.58 1.11 -10.86
N ASN A 117 7.12 0.03 -10.27
CA ASN A 117 8.41 -0.53 -10.65
C ASN A 117 8.26 -1.41 -11.88
N ASN A 118 9.10 -1.18 -12.90
CA ASN A 118 9.07 -1.94 -14.14
C ASN A 118 9.88 -3.25 -14.12
N ILE A 119 10.26 -3.71 -12.92
CA ILE A 119 11.00 -4.96 -12.76
C ILE A 119 10.05 -6.16 -12.77
N GLU A 120 10.58 -7.36 -13.03
CA GLU A 120 9.78 -8.60 -13.08
C GLU A 120 8.96 -8.75 -11.78
N TYR A 121 7.67 -9.07 -11.91
CA TYR A 121 6.70 -9.13 -10.81
C TYR A 121 6.54 -7.85 -9.98
N HIS A 122 7.02 -6.70 -10.44
CA HIS A 122 6.89 -5.42 -9.74
C HIS A 122 7.52 -5.43 -8.33
N THR A 123 8.58 -6.19 -8.08
CA THR A 123 9.17 -6.25 -6.74
C THR A 123 9.80 -4.90 -6.34
N VAL A 124 10.05 -4.68 -5.04
CA VAL A 124 10.74 -3.48 -4.54
C VAL A 124 12.26 -3.54 -4.71
N VAL A 125 12.78 -4.72 -5.07
CA VAL A 125 14.20 -4.97 -5.38
C VAL A 125 14.32 -5.95 -6.53
N GLU A 126 15.34 -5.77 -7.36
CA GLU A 126 15.72 -6.74 -8.39
C GLU A 126 16.40 -7.94 -7.74
N ASP A 127 15.67 -9.02 -7.50
CA ASP A 127 16.26 -10.34 -7.24
C ASP A 127 15.27 -11.49 -7.41
N ARG A 128 15.75 -12.60 -7.98
CA ARG A 128 15.05 -13.88 -8.04
C ARG A 128 15.17 -14.63 -6.71
N GLY A 129 14.47 -14.11 -5.70
CA GLY A 129 13.93 -14.92 -4.60
C GLY A 129 14.66 -14.91 -3.26
N THR A 130 15.83 -14.26 -3.10
CA THR A 130 16.51 -14.26 -1.78
C THR A 130 16.70 -12.88 -1.17
N HIS A 131 16.97 -11.84 -1.96
CA HIS A 131 17.21 -10.48 -1.48
C HIS A 131 15.94 -9.89 -0.89
N LEU A 132 14.81 -10.07 -1.57
CA LEU A 132 13.49 -9.62 -1.10
C LEU A 132 13.17 -10.23 0.28
N CYS A 133 13.42 -11.54 0.45
CA CYS A 133 13.22 -12.23 1.72
C CYS A 133 14.13 -11.67 2.83
N LYS A 134 15.39 -11.41 2.50
CA LYS A 134 16.41 -10.86 3.41
C LYS A 134 16.15 -9.41 3.82
N LEU A 135 15.26 -8.68 3.13
CA LEU A 135 14.79 -7.38 3.61
C LEU A 135 14.04 -7.48 4.94
N CYS A 136 13.47 -8.65 5.23
CA CYS A 136 12.67 -8.89 6.42
C CYS A 136 13.26 -9.95 7.35
N HIS A 137 13.89 -10.99 6.82
CA HIS A 137 14.38 -12.16 7.54
C HIS A 137 15.89 -12.10 7.76
N ILE A 138 16.33 -12.43 8.98
CA ILE A 138 17.76 -12.44 9.36
C ILE A 138 18.46 -13.72 8.86
N ARG A 139 17.69 -14.77 8.50
CA ARG A 139 18.20 -16.07 8.04
C ARG A 139 17.38 -16.56 6.85
#